data_AF-A0A7G2MI26-F1
#
_entry.id   AF-A0A7G2MI26-F1
#
_cell.length_a   1.000
_cell.length_b   1.000
_cell.length_c   1.000
_cell.angle_alpha   90.00
_cell.angle_beta   90.00
_cell.angle_gamma   90.00
#
_symmetry.space_group_name_H-M   'P 1'
#
loop_
_entity.id
_entity.type
_entity.pdbx_description
1 polymer ?
#
loop_
_entity_poly.entity_id
_entity_poly.type
_entity_poly.pdbx_seq_one_letter_code
_entity_poly.pdbx_strand_id
1 'polypeptide(L)'
;MKKIYLFLGIILVLGACSKDDIKTYGGDNYLQFMKVVTDSSVCSFLAYPNDNELEFPVEVEVIGLPSEGEREYKISVDQEKSTATIANYRLPEKFTMKPGKIRDTCQITFIKTAEISTVALRLNLKLEPTADFELGQTECRSAIIYVSNVVAKPNWWTDNVTRSYLGAYSDKKYRLFIQETGKADIDSDNIEELRYYTIIFKHYLQKKKDANEMVREDDGTEMTVALVVG
;
A
#
# COMPACT_ATOMS: atom_id res chain seq x y z
N MET A 1 -32.01 78.71 -35.02
CA MET A 1 -32.78 77.64 -34.35
C MET A 1 -31.99 76.35 -34.43
N LYS A 2 -31.50 75.91 -33.27
CA LYS A 2 -31.30 74.53 -32.79
C LYS A 2 -31.27 73.38 -33.82
N LYS A 3 -30.15 72.63 -33.81
CA LYS A 3 -30.00 71.14 -33.79
C LYS A 3 -28.72 70.76 -34.54
N ILE A 4 -27.87 69.83 -34.11
CA ILE A 4 -27.61 69.22 -32.81
C ILE A 4 -26.23 68.58 -32.96
N TYR A 5 -25.43 68.63 -31.90
CA TYR A 5 -24.12 67.99 -31.80
C TYR A 5 -24.26 66.47 -31.96
N LEU A 6 -23.47 65.85 -32.84
CA LEU A 6 -23.16 64.41 -32.75
C LEU A 6 -21.81 64.10 -33.43
N PHE A 7 -20.77 64.86 -33.07
CA PHE A 7 -19.39 64.61 -33.48
C PHE A 7 -18.56 64.22 -32.25
N LEU A 8 -18.97 63.18 -31.51
CA LEU A 8 -18.18 62.63 -30.42
C LEU A 8 -18.71 61.25 -30.04
N GLY A 9 -18.07 60.18 -30.51
CA GLY A 9 -18.46 58.83 -30.06
C GLY A 9 -17.99 57.63 -30.88
N ILE A 10 -16.90 57.72 -31.68
CA ILE A 10 -16.33 56.53 -32.37
C ILE A 10 -14.80 56.54 -32.31
N ILE A 11 -14.17 56.87 -31.16
CA ILE A 11 -12.71 56.70 -30.99
C ILE A 11 -12.38 56.23 -29.57
N LEU A 12 -12.92 55.09 -29.11
CA LEU A 12 -12.45 54.54 -27.83
C LEU A 12 -12.70 53.03 -27.62
N VAL A 13 -12.38 52.19 -28.61
CA VAL A 13 -12.37 50.73 -28.41
C VAL A 13 -11.16 50.01 -29.03
N LEU A 14 -10.05 50.71 -29.28
CA LEU A 14 -8.79 50.08 -29.69
C LEU A 14 -7.76 50.03 -28.55
N GLY A 15 -8.23 49.96 -27.30
CA GLY A 15 -7.43 49.45 -26.18
C GLY A 15 -7.33 47.93 -26.31
N ALA A 16 -6.54 47.49 -27.28
CA ALA A 16 -6.23 46.10 -27.49
C ALA A 16 -5.76 45.49 -26.16
N CYS A 17 -6.41 44.40 -25.78
CA CYS A 17 -5.98 43.50 -24.71
C CYS A 17 -4.50 43.18 -24.98
N SER A 18 -3.57 43.75 -24.20
CA SER A 18 -2.22 43.21 -24.14
C SER A 18 -2.39 41.80 -23.61
N LYS A 19 -2.22 40.79 -24.48
CA LYS A 19 -1.95 39.45 -24.02
C LYS A 19 -0.63 39.55 -23.28
N ASP A 20 -0.69 39.63 -21.96
CA ASP A 20 0.47 39.31 -21.15
C ASP A 20 0.92 37.92 -21.61
N ASP A 21 2.18 37.81 -22.03
CA ASP A 21 2.80 36.51 -22.25
C ASP A 21 2.64 35.75 -20.95
N ILE A 22 1.70 34.80 -20.94
CA ILE A 22 1.54 33.86 -19.84
C ILE A 22 2.88 33.13 -19.84
N LYS A 23 3.72 33.42 -18.84
CA LYS A 23 4.97 32.70 -18.64
C LYS A 23 4.62 31.22 -18.61
N THR A 24 4.91 30.52 -19.70
CA THR A 24 4.82 29.07 -19.75
C THR A 24 5.78 28.57 -18.68
N TYR A 25 5.34 27.59 -17.89
CA TYR A 25 6.14 26.98 -16.84
C TYR A 25 7.52 26.61 -17.39
N GLY A 26 8.56 27.25 -16.88
CA GLY A 26 9.97 26.99 -17.21
C GLY A 26 10.76 26.57 -15.97
N GLY A 27 10.07 26.06 -14.95
CA GLY A 27 10.68 25.58 -13.72
C GLY A 27 11.29 24.19 -13.90
N ASP A 28 12.18 23.83 -12.97
CA ASP A 28 12.79 22.50 -12.90
C ASP A 28 11.72 21.41 -12.75
N ASN A 29 11.97 20.21 -13.27
CA ASN A 29 11.07 19.08 -13.07
C ASN A 29 11.31 18.52 -11.67
N TYR A 30 10.32 18.58 -10.79
CA TYR A 30 10.42 18.01 -9.46
C TYR A 30 9.77 16.64 -9.40
N LEU A 31 10.33 15.74 -8.58
CA LEU A 31 9.75 14.43 -8.28
C LEU A 31 9.44 14.32 -6.79
N GLN A 32 8.31 13.71 -6.46
CA GLN A 32 7.91 13.43 -5.09
C GLN A 32 7.13 12.12 -4.97
N PHE A 33 7.09 11.52 -3.78
CA PHE A 33 6.13 10.47 -3.47
C PHE A 33 4.72 11.09 -3.41
N MET A 34 3.69 10.34 -3.82
CA MET A 34 2.30 10.85 -3.71
C MET A 34 1.80 10.95 -2.26
N LYS A 35 2.43 10.22 -1.34
CA LYS A 35 2.13 10.27 0.09
C LYS A 35 3.13 11.15 0.83
N VAL A 36 2.62 11.91 1.80
CA VAL A 36 3.46 12.56 2.80
C VAL A 36 4.11 11.51 3.71
N VAL A 37 5.32 11.77 4.20
CA VAL A 37 6.11 10.83 5.00
C VAL A 37 5.42 10.37 6.29
N THR A 38 4.49 11.17 6.82
CA THR A 38 3.69 10.82 8.00
C THR A 38 2.61 9.77 7.72
N ASP A 39 2.24 9.57 6.46
CA ASP A 39 1.31 8.53 6.02
C ASP A 39 2.08 7.23 5.70
N SER A 40 2.47 6.51 6.76
CA SER A 40 3.17 5.23 6.61
C SER A 40 2.27 4.16 6.00
N SER A 41 2.86 3.26 5.22
CA SER A 41 2.16 2.11 4.65
C SER A 41 2.57 0.79 5.31
N VAL A 42 1.74 -0.25 5.18
CA VAL A 42 1.99 -1.58 5.78
C VAL A 42 1.96 -2.66 4.70
N CYS A 43 3.04 -3.45 4.62
CA CYS A 43 3.12 -4.69 3.86
C CYS A 43 3.03 -5.87 4.83
N SER A 44 1.93 -6.64 4.77
CA SER A 44 1.70 -7.76 5.68
C SER A 44 1.73 -9.10 4.95
N PHE A 45 2.67 -9.97 5.33
CA PHE A 45 2.73 -11.37 4.89
C PHE A 45 1.66 -12.25 5.54
N LEU A 46 0.91 -11.73 6.51
CA LEU A 46 -0.14 -12.49 7.18
C LEU A 46 -1.22 -12.96 6.21
N ALA A 47 -1.62 -12.10 5.27
CA ALA A 47 -2.60 -12.41 4.24
C ALA A 47 -2.07 -13.37 3.16
N TYR A 48 -0.75 -13.57 3.10
CA TYR A 48 -0.05 -14.35 2.09
C TYR A 48 0.85 -15.41 2.75
N PRO A 49 0.25 -16.39 3.46
CA PRO A 49 1.01 -17.31 4.32
C PRO A 49 2.01 -18.19 3.55
N ASN A 50 1.69 -18.52 2.29
CA ASN A 50 2.50 -19.37 1.42
C ASN A 50 3.58 -18.61 0.64
N ASP A 51 3.50 -17.27 0.60
CA ASP A 51 4.43 -16.45 -0.18
C ASP A 51 5.62 -16.06 0.69
N ASN A 52 6.82 -16.22 0.13
CA ASN A 52 8.06 -15.75 0.73
C ASN A 52 8.46 -14.36 0.23
N GLU A 53 7.78 -13.86 -0.80
CA GLU A 53 8.04 -12.56 -1.40
C GLU A 53 6.73 -11.86 -1.72
N LEU A 54 6.69 -10.54 -1.56
CA LEU A 54 5.55 -9.71 -1.93
C LEU A 54 6.03 -8.48 -2.67
N GLU A 55 5.39 -8.20 -3.81
CA GLU A 55 5.57 -6.93 -4.52
C GLU A 55 4.71 -5.85 -3.88
N PHE A 56 5.33 -4.74 -3.52
CA PHE A 56 4.67 -3.60 -2.89
C PHE A 56 4.80 -2.35 -3.77
N PRO A 57 3.67 -1.79 -4.24
CA PRO A 57 3.68 -0.60 -5.09
C PRO A 57 3.96 0.66 -4.26
N VAL A 58 4.88 1.48 -4.73
CA VAL A 58 5.14 2.82 -4.21
C VAL A 58 4.99 3.81 -5.35
N GLU A 59 4.14 4.82 -5.16
CA GLU A 59 3.79 5.74 -6.22
C GLU A 59 4.54 7.07 -6.12
N VAL A 60 5.05 7.53 -7.26
CA VAL A 60 5.74 8.82 -7.41
C VAL A 60 5.02 9.69 -8.45
N GLU A 61 5.14 10.99 -8.30
CA GLU A 61 4.60 11.97 -9.24
C GLU A 61 5.59 13.08 -9.56
N VAL A 62 5.47 13.57 -10.79
CA VAL A 62 6.21 14.72 -11.30
C VAL A 62 5.40 15.98 -11.03
N ILE A 63 6.03 16.94 -10.35
CA ILE A 63 5.52 18.30 -10.22
C ILE A 63 6.22 19.15 -11.27
N GLY A 64 5.53 19.37 -12.38
CA GLY A 64 6.06 20.06 -13.55
C GLY A 64 5.33 19.63 -14.82
N LEU A 65 5.98 19.81 -15.97
CA LEU A 65 5.43 19.40 -17.26
C LEU A 65 5.81 17.94 -17.58
N PRO A 66 4.94 17.20 -18.29
CA PRO A 66 5.32 15.92 -18.87
C PRO A 66 6.48 16.13 -19.87
N SER A 67 7.39 15.18 -19.90
CA SER A 67 8.46 15.12 -20.90
C SER A 67 8.09 14.12 -21.99
N GLU A 68 8.39 14.44 -23.25
CA GLU A 68 8.30 13.50 -24.37
C GLU A 68 9.47 12.49 -24.40
N GLY A 69 10.50 12.71 -23.57
CA GLY A 69 11.62 11.78 -23.38
C GLY A 69 11.47 10.93 -22.11
N GLU A 70 12.15 9.78 -22.10
CA GLU A 70 12.36 9.01 -20.86
C GLU A 70 13.17 9.83 -19.87
N ARG A 71 12.79 9.76 -18.59
CA ARG A 71 13.50 10.42 -17.49
C ARG A 71 13.83 9.41 -16.41
N GLU A 72 15.08 9.37 -15.98
CA GLU A 72 15.52 8.49 -14.90
C GLU A 72 15.21 9.12 -13.55
N TYR A 73 14.75 8.31 -12.60
CA TYR A 73 14.68 8.72 -11.21
C TYR A 73 15.23 7.65 -10.28
N LYS A 74 15.59 8.08 -9.06
CA LYS A 74 16.27 7.23 -8.09
C LYS A 74 15.59 7.27 -6.73
N ILE A 75 15.31 6.08 -6.21
CA ILE A 75 14.89 5.85 -4.84
C ILE A 75 16.02 5.08 -4.15
N SER A 76 16.36 5.48 -2.93
CA SER A 76 17.34 4.80 -2.09
C SER A 76 16.75 4.55 -0.70
N VAL A 77 17.42 3.69 0.07
CA VAL A 77 17.02 3.39 1.46
C VAL A 77 17.84 4.24 2.41
N ASP A 78 17.16 4.96 3.29
CA ASP A 78 17.77 5.63 4.44
C ASP A 78 18.04 4.58 5.52
N GLN A 79 19.25 4.03 5.52
CA GLN A 79 19.67 2.95 6.43
C GLN A 79 19.63 3.38 7.90
N GLU A 80 19.93 4.65 8.21
CA GLU A 80 19.91 5.15 9.59
C GLU A 80 18.48 5.21 10.14
N LYS A 81 17.51 5.43 9.25
CA LYS A 81 16.08 5.42 9.60
C LYS A 81 15.40 4.09 9.30
N SER A 82 16.10 3.05 8.87
CA SER A 82 15.51 1.74 8.58
C SER A 82 15.93 0.70 9.61
N THR A 83 15.03 -0.23 9.91
CA THR A 83 15.39 -1.47 10.61
C THR A 83 15.39 -2.67 9.67
N ALA A 84 14.73 -2.56 8.51
CA ALA A 84 14.85 -3.53 7.44
C ALA A 84 16.24 -3.46 6.79
N THR A 85 16.85 -4.63 6.59
CA THR A 85 18.15 -4.81 5.95
C THR A 85 17.99 -5.31 4.51
N ILE A 86 19.07 -5.40 3.74
CA ILE A 86 19.08 -5.94 2.38
C ILE A 86 18.57 -7.39 2.28
N ALA A 87 18.50 -8.13 3.40
CA ALA A 87 17.91 -9.46 3.43
C ALA A 87 16.37 -9.43 3.40
N ASN A 88 15.75 -8.28 3.69
CA ASN A 88 14.31 -8.11 3.82
C ASN A 88 13.66 -7.50 2.57
N TYR A 89 14.42 -6.98 1.61
CA TYR A 89 13.88 -6.35 0.40
C TYR A 89 14.82 -6.41 -0.79
N ARG A 90 14.27 -6.23 -2.00
CA ARG A 90 14.99 -5.87 -3.21
C ARG A 90 14.43 -4.56 -3.75
N LEU A 91 15.34 -3.63 -4.03
CA LEU A 91 15.02 -2.33 -4.61
C LEU A 91 15.84 -2.19 -5.90
N PRO A 92 15.20 -1.94 -7.06
CA PRO A 92 15.92 -1.58 -8.28
C PRO A 92 16.85 -0.38 -8.06
N GLU A 93 18.03 -0.38 -8.70
CA GLU A 93 18.99 0.71 -8.54
C GLU A 93 18.50 2.04 -9.14
N LYS A 94 17.64 1.94 -10.17
CA LYS A 94 17.14 3.04 -10.99
C LYS A 94 15.74 2.72 -11.50
N PHE A 95 14.97 3.77 -11.76
CA PHE A 95 13.63 3.70 -12.33
C PHE A 95 13.50 4.69 -13.49
N THR A 96 12.50 4.47 -14.34
CA THR A 96 12.32 5.27 -15.56
C THR A 96 10.87 5.74 -15.69
N MET A 97 10.68 7.04 -15.60
CA MET A 97 9.42 7.69 -15.95
C MET A 97 9.26 7.67 -17.47
N LYS A 98 8.21 7.00 -17.94
CA LYS A 98 7.93 6.87 -19.38
C LYS A 98 7.53 8.21 -20.02
N PRO A 99 7.75 8.39 -21.34
CA PRO A 99 7.31 9.57 -22.08
C PRO A 99 5.84 9.90 -21.87
N GLY A 100 5.54 11.19 -21.75
CA GLY A 100 4.19 11.73 -21.54
C GLY A 100 3.58 11.40 -20.17
N LYS A 101 4.31 10.73 -19.27
CA LYS A 101 3.83 10.39 -17.92
C LYS A 101 4.32 11.39 -16.88
N ILE A 102 3.44 11.62 -15.91
CA ILE A 102 3.69 12.41 -14.71
C ILE A 102 3.54 11.59 -13.43
N ARG A 103 3.23 10.29 -13.55
CA ARG A 103 3.11 9.35 -12.44
C ARG A 103 3.72 8.02 -12.84
N ASP A 104 4.36 7.39 -11.87
CA ASP A 104 4.87 6.03 -11.99
C ASP A 104 4.69 5.26 -10.69
N THR A 105 4.71 3.94 -10.80
CA THR A 105 4.59 3.02 -9.66
C THR A 105 5.84 2.14 -9.62
N CYS A 106 6.73 2.43 -8.68
CA CYS A 106 7.88 1.57 -8.42
C CYS A 106 7.45 0.36 -7.59
N GLN A 107 7.97 -0.81 -7.97
CA GLN A 107 7.71 -2.06 -7.26
C GLN A 107 8.91 -2.37 -6.35
N ILE A 108 8.61 -2.67 -5.09
CA ILE A 108 9.57 -3.10 -4.10
C ILE A 108 9.23 -4.53 -3.72
N THR A 109 10.16 -5.45 -3.93
CA THR A 109 9.99 -6.83 -3.48
C THR A 109 10.38 -6.91 -2.01
N PHE A 110 9.44 -7.18 -1.12
CA PHE A 110 9.74 -7.58 0.26
C PHE A 110 9.98 -9.07 0.36
N ILE A 111 10.90 -9.48 1.24
CA ILE A 111 11.28 -10.87 1.47
C ILE A 111 10.92 -11.26 2.91
N LYS A 112 10.21 -12.38 3.05
CA LYS A 112 9.81 -12.95 4.33
C LYS A 112 10.99 -13.59 5.03
N THR A 113 11.53 -12.91 6.05
CA THR A 113 12.55 -13.47 6.94
C THR A 113 11.95 -13.94 8.26
N ALA A 114 12.70 -14.71 9.05
CA ALA A 114 12.22 -15.16 10.36
C ALA A 114 11.90 -13.99 11.30
N GLU A 115 12.71 -12.94 11.29
CA GLU A 115 12.58 -11.76 12.15
C GLU A 115 11.28 -10.98 11.95
N ILE A 116 10.77 -10.87 10.71
CA ILE A 116 9.52 -10.14 10.48
C ILE A 116 8.30 -10.81 11.14
N SER A 117 8.43 -12.06 11.58
CA SER A 117 7.39 -12.78 12.31
C SER A 117 7.35 -12.45 13.80
N THR A 118 8.39 -11.80 14.34
CA THR A 118 8.47 -11.38 15.75
C THR A 118 8.26 -9.88 15.92
N VAL A 119 8.73 -9.08 14.95
CA VAL A 119 8.60 -7.61 14.97
C VAL A 119 8.39 -7.07 13.56
N ALA A 120 7.59 -6.01 13.43
CA ALA A 120 7.49 -5.29 12.16
C ALA A 120 8.80 -4.52 11.89
N LEU A 121 9.37 -4.68 10.70
CA LEU A 121 10.56 -3.93 10.28
C LEU A 121 10.16 -2.68 9.51
N ARG A 122 10.90 -1.60 9.71
CA ARG A 122 10.68 -0.30 9.06
C ARG A 122 11.64 -0.15 7.89
N LEU A 123 11.12 0.10 6.70
CA LEU A 123 11.88 0.54 5.53
C LEU A 123 11.58 2.02 5.29
N ASN A 124 12.61 2.87 5.35
CA ASN A 124 12.50 4.28 5.04
C ASN A 124 13.15 4.55 3.68
N LEU A 125 12.33 4.94 2.70
CA LEU A 125 12.75 5.29 1.36
C LEU A 125 12.98 6.79 1.27
N LYS A 126 13.94 7.19 0.44
CA LYS A 126 14.17 8.59 0.08
C LYS A 126 14.39 8.73 -1.42
N LEU A 127 13.92 9.84 -1.97
CA LEU A 127 14.25 10.26 -3.32
C LEU A 127 15.65 10.90 -3.35
N GLU A 128 16.40 10.61 -4.40
CA GLU A 128 17.69 11.25 -4.67
C GLU A 128 17.53 12.18 -5.89
N PRO A 129 18.15 13.37 -5.89
CA PRO A 129 18.19 14.22 -7.08
C PRO A 129 18.93 13.50 -8.22
N THR A 130 18.52 13.77 -9.45
CA THR A 130 19.09 13.22 -10.68
C THR A 130 19.29 14.32 -11.72
N ALA A 131 19.87 14.00 -12.87
CA ALA A 131 19.96 14.96 -13.96
C ALA A 131 18.58 15.36 -14.52
N ASP A 132 17.57 14.50 -14.38
CA ASP A 132 16.22 14.73 -14.92
C ASP A 132 15.23 15.31 -13.90
N PHE A 133 15.50 15.13 -12.60
CA PHE A 133 14.59 15.53 -11.53
C PHE A 133 15.29 16.13 -10.31
N GLU A 134 14.77 17.27 -9.88
CA GLU A 134 14.97 17.84 -8.54
C GLU A 134 13.94 17.27 -7.55
N LEU A 135 14.12 17.53 -6.26
CA LEU A 135 13.23 17.01 -5.22
C LEU A 135 12.05 17.96 -4.94
N GLY A 136 10.82 17.43 -4.97
CA GLY A 136 9.58 18.16 -4.69
C GLY A 136 9.41 18.56 -3.22
N GLN A 137 8.19 18.54 -2.71
CA GLN A 137 7.88 18.99 -1.34
C GLN A 137 8.65 18.17 -0.29
N THR A 138 9.21 18.82 0.73
CA THR A 138 10.07 18.18 1.73
C THR A 138 9.42 16.98 2.41
N GLU A 139 8.15 17.11 2.76
CA GLU A 139 7.30 16.09 3.37
C GLU A 139 7.00 14.90 2.44
N CYS A 140 7.19 15.05 1.13
CA CYS A 140 6.94 14.03 0.11
C CYS A 140 8.26 13.45 -0.47
N ARG A 141 9.41 13.74 0.13
CA ARG A 141 10.73 13.20 -0.30
C ARG A 141 11.04 11.84 0.30
N SER A 142 10.27 11.40 1.28
CA SER A 142 10.46 10.13 1.98
C SER A 142 9.16 9.37 2.12
N ALA A 143 9.25 8.04 2.11
CA ALA A 143 8.12 7.15 2.34
C ALA A 143 8.52 6.08 3.38
N ILE A 144 7.63 5.84 4.34
CA ILE A 144 7.84 4.83 5.39
C ILE A 144 6.93 3.65 5.10
N ILE A 145 7.52 2.45 5.05
CA ILE A 145 6.80 1.20 4.88
C ILE A 145 7.16 0.27 6.03
N TYR A 146 6.17 -0.26 6.71
CA TYR A 146 6.33 -1.32 7.71
C TYR A 146 6.06 -2.68 7.07
N VAL A 147 7.05 -3.57 7.11
CA VAL A 147 6.90 -4.96 6.68
C VAL A 147 6.74 -5.86 7.89
N SER A 148 5.72 -6.71 7.90
CA SER A 148 5.38 -7.55 9.04
C SER A 148 4.82 -8.92 8.63
N ASN A 149 5.11 -9.93 9.43
CA ASN A 149 4.42 -11.22 9.47
C ASN A 149 3.96 -11.54 10.92
N VAL A 150 3.94 -10.53 11.79
CA VAL A 150 3.47 -10.64 13.17
C VAL A 150 1.98 -10.95 13.14
N VAL A 151 1.61 -11.98 13.88
CA VAL A 151 0.22 -12.31 14.10
C VAL A 151 -0.21 -11.64 15.39
N ALA A 152 -1.23 -10.81 15.29
CA ALA A 152 -1.97 -10.31 16.43
C ALA A 152 -3.37 -10.91 16.38
N LYS A 153 -3.92 -11.24 17.55
CA LYS A 153 -5.33 -11.64 17.65
C LYS A 153 -6.18 -10.53 17.03
N PRO A 154 -6.98 -10.81 15.99
CA PRO A 154 -7.74 -9.78 15.33
C PRO A 154 -8.95 -9.39 16.19
N ASN A 155 -9.37 -8.13 16.10
CA ASN A 155 -10.48 -7.61 16.90
C ASN A 155 -11.80 -8.34 16.62
N TRP A 156 -11.98 -8.86 15.41
CA TRP A 156 -13.17 -9.64 15.02
C TRP A 156 -13.23 -11.02 15.68
N TRP A 157 -12.14 -11.55 16.25
CA TRP A 157 -12.13 -12.81 17.01
C TRP A 157 -12.68 -12.63 18.43
N THR A 158 -13.94 -12.21 18.49
CA THR A 158 -14.67 -11.89 19.72
C THR A 158 -15.00 -13.13 20.55
N ASP A 159 -15.58 -12.92 21.74
CA ASP A 159 -16.11 -14.01 22.56
C ASP A 159 -17.18 -14.83 21.84
N ASN A 160 -17.99 -14.19 20.98
CA ASN A 160 -18.99 -14.88 20.17
C ASN A 160 -18.34 -15.80 19.13
N VAL A 161 -17.34 -15.30 18.41
CA VAL A 161 -16.54 -16.11 17.47
C VAL A 161 -15.90 -17.28 18.20
N THR A 162 -15.36 -17.03 19.39
CA THR A 162 -14.73 -18.05 20.22
C THR A 162 -15.72 -19.13 20.67
N ARG A 163 -16.90 -18.75 21.16
CA ARG A 163 -17.88 -19.70 21.71
C ARG A 163 -18.68 -20.47 20.65
N SER A 164 -18.93 -19.86 19.49
CA SER A 164 -19.92 -20.37 18.54
C SER A 164 -19.38 -20.67 17.15
N TYR A 165 -18.15 -20.27 16.83
CA TYR A 165 -17.58 -20.40 15.50
C TYR A 165 -16.20 -21.07 15.54
N LEU A 166 -15.11 -20.31 15.57
CA LEU A 166 -13.75 -20.83 15.36
C LEU A 166 -13.13 -21.48 16.61
N GLY A 167 -13.73 -21.31 17.79
CA GLY A 167 -13.16 -21.82 19.04
C GLY A 167 -12.09 -20.89 19.62
N ALA A 168 -11.36 -21.41 20.62
CA ALA A 168 -10.24 -20.71 21.24
C ALA A 168 -9.22 -20.27 20.18
N TYR A 169 -8.78 -19.02 20.31
CA TYR A 169 -7.78 -18.41 19.45
C TYR A 169 -6.39 -18.99 19.74
N SER A 170 -5.66 -19.29 18.67
CA SER A 170 -4.21 -19.45 18.68
C SER A 170 -3.66 -18.82 17.41
N ASP A 171 -2.44 -18.29 17.46
CA ASP A 171 -1.78 -17.73 16.26
C ASP A 171 -1.71 -18.76 15.13
N LYS A 172 -1.44 -20.02 15.50
CA LYS A 172 -1.40 -21.16 14.57
C LYS A 172 -2.74 -21.40 13.91
N LYS A 173 -3.84 -21.45 14.68
CA LYS A 173 -5.19 -21.61 14.15
C LYS A 173 -5.54 -20.47 13.21
N TYR A 174 -5.22 -19.23 13.59
CA TYR A 174 -5.53 -18.09 12.76
C TYR A 174 -4.72 -18.06 11.46
N ARG A 175 -3.41 -18.35 11.49
CA ARG A 175 -2.62 -18.50 10.26
C ARG A 175 -3.19 -19.58 9.34
N LEU A 176 -3.56 -20.73 9.91
CA LEU A 176 -4.15 -21.83 9.13
C LEU A 176 -5.52 -21.45 8.58
N PHE A 177 -6.33 -20.73 9.36
CA PHE A 177 -7.60 -20.19 8.90
C PHE A 177 -7.41 -19.28 7.69
N ILE A 178 -6.48 -18.33 7.75
CA ILE A 178 -6.16 -17.44 6.62
C ILE A 178 -5.68 -18.26 5.42
N GLN A 179 -4.78 -19.22 5.63
CA GLN A 179 -4.23 -20.06 4.58
C GLN A 179 -5.32 -20.81 3.81
N GLU A 180 -6.29 -21.39 4.52
CA GLU A 180 -7.32 -22.23 3.91
C GLU A 180 -8.52 -21.44 3.39
N THR A 181 -8.77 -20.25 3.93
CA THR A 181 -9.95 -19.43 3.56
C THR A 181 -9.62 -18.22 2.70
N GLY A 182 -8.36 -17.78 2.69
CA GLY A 182 -7.94 -16.50 2.12
C GLY A 182 -8.40 -15.28 2.91
N LYS A 183 -8.95 -15.45 4.12
CA LYS A 183 -9.53 -14.35 4.92
C LYS A 183 -8.72 -14.05 6.17
N ALA A 184 -8.09 -12.87 6.17
CA ALA A 184 -7.45 -12.27 7.35
C ALA A 184 -8.39 -11.34 8.12
N ASP A 185 -9.33 -10.69 7.45
CA ASP A 185 -10.32 -9.82 8.10
C ASP A 185 -11.73 -10.27 7.77
N ILE A 186 -12.58 -10.29 8.80
CA ILE A 186 -13.99 -10.69 8.72
C ILE A 186 -14.79 -9.70 9.56
N ASP A 187 -15.92 -9.25 9.02
CA ASP A 187 -16.90 -8.54 9.82
C ASP A 187 -17.58 -9.52 10.77
N SER A 188 -17.31 -9.42 12.08
CA SER A 188 -17.88 -10.32 13.08
C SER A 188 -19.40 -10.21 13.22
N ASP A 189 -19.99 -9.11 12.74
CA ASP A 189 -21.45 -8.90 12.73
C ASP A 189 -22.10 -9.50 11.48
N ASN A 190 -21.30 -9.79 10.44
CA ASN A 190 -21.75 -10.53 9.26
C ASN A 190 -21.75 -12.05 9.55
N ILE A 191 -22.85 -12.50 10.17
CA ILE A 191 -23.05 -13.90 10.58
C ILE A 191 -22.92 -14.87 9.39
N GLU A 192 -23.39 -14.49 8.20
CA GLU A 192 -23.32 -15.35 7.02
C GLU A 192 -21.87 -15.56 6.57
N GLU A 193 -21.10 -14.47 6.50
CA GLU A 193 -19.68 -14.52 6.16
C GLU A 193 -18.89 -15.35 7.17
N LEU A 194 -19.07 -15.07 8.46
CA LEU A 194 -18.39 -15.78 9.54
C LEU A 194 -18.72 -17.28 9.53
N ARG A 195 -20.00 -17.64 9.36
CA ARG A 195 -20.44 -19.03 9.26
C ARG A 195 -19.83 -19.70 8.04
N TYR A 196 -19.86 -19.05 6.89
CA TYR A 196 -19.34 -19.59 5.62
C TYR A 196 -17.86 -19.96 5.74
N TYR A 197 -17.01 -19.04 6.20
CA TYR A 197 -15.58 -19.31 6.34
C TYR A 197 -15.26 -20.28 7.48
N THR A 198 -16.05 -20.30 8.55
CA THR A 198 -15.93 -21.31 9.61
C THR A 198 -16.23 -22.71 9.07
N ILE A 199 -17.22 -22.87 8.20
CA ILE A 199 -17.56 -24.14 7.56
C ILE A 199 -16.42 -24.61 6.64
N ILE A 200 -15.86 -23.72 5.81
CA ILE A 200 -14.70 -24.05 4.97
C ILE A 200 -13.55 -24.59 5.85
N PHE A 201 -13.21 -23.85 6.91
CA PHE A 201 -12.12 -24.25 7.80
C PHE A 201 -12.42 -25.57 8.53
N LYS A 202 -13.66 -25.79 8.97
CA LYS A 202 -14.10 -27.06 9.57
C LYS A 202 -13.93 -28.24 8.62
N HIS A 203 -14.34 -28.09 7.36
CA HIS A 203 -14.20 -29.13 6.35
C HIS A 203 -12.74 -29.47 6.07
N TYR A 204 -11.85 -28.48 6.04
CA TYR A 204 -10.42 -28.71 5.93
C TYR A 204 -9.89 -29.57 7.10
N LEU A 205 -10.19 -29.20 8.34
CA LEU A 205 -9.76 -29.95 9.53
C LEU A 205 -10.29 -31.40 9.50
N GLN A 206 -11.55 -31.59 9.11
CA GLN A 206 -12.14 -32.93 8.97
C GLN A 206 -11.44 -33.75 7.89
N LYS A 207 -11.18 -33.18 6.71
CA LYS A 207 -10.46 -33.85 5.62
C LYS A 207 -9.06 -34.31 6.07
N LYS A 208 -8.35 -33.47 6.81
CA LYS A 208 -7.05 -33.81 7.39
C LYS A 208 -7.15 -34.94 8.41
N LYS A 209 -8.18 -34.93 9.26
CA LYS A 209 -8.46 -36.02 10.20
C LYS A 209 -8.76 -37.34 9.49
N ASP A 210 -9.61 -37.33 8.47
CA ASP A 210 -10.00 -38.51 7.69
C ASP A 210 -8.81 -39.11 6.92
N ALA A 211 -7.86 -38.28 6.51
CA ALA A 211 -6.61 -38.69 5.88
C ALA A 211 -5.53 -39.16 6.87
N ASN A 212 -5.84 -39.26 8.17
CA ASN A 212 -4.90 -39.59 9.24
C ASN A 212 -3.74 -38.57 9.40
N GLU A 213 -3.97 -37.32 8.98
CA GLU A 213 -3.08 -36.15 9.08
C GLU A 213 -3.66 -35.09 10.04
N MET A 214 -4.18 -35.52 11.19
CA MET A 214 -4.86 -34.64 12.16
C MET A 214 -4.01 -33.41 12.51
N VAL A 215 -4.60 -32.23 12.32
CA VAL A 215 -3.98 -30.95 12.70
C VAL A 215 -4.08 -30.77 14.21
N ARG A 216 -2.97 -30.38 14.83
CA ARG A 216 -2.86 -30.16 16.28
C ARG A 216 -2.49 -28.73 16.62
N GLU A 217 -2.99 -28.25 17.75
CA GLU A 217 -2.52 -27.03 18.42
C GLU A 217 -1.07 -27.24 18.92
N ASP A 218 -0.42 -26.19 19.40
CA ASP A 218 0.97 -26.26 19.88
C ASP A 218 1.13 -27.04 21.20
N ASP A 219 0.06 -27.17 21.97
CA ASP A 219 -0.02 -28.03 23.16
C ASP A 219 -0.27 -29.52 22.82
N GLY A 220 -0.39 -29.85 21.52
CA GLY A 220 -0.63 -31.19 21.03
C GLY A 220 -2.10 -31.63 21.00
N THR A 221 -3.04 -30.80 21.45
CA THR A 221 -4.49 -31.08 21.36
C THR A 221 -4.99 -31.01 19.91
N GLU A 222 -6.13 -31.66 19.62
CA GLU A 222 -6.75 -31.59 18.29
C GLU A 222 -7.25 -30.17 18.01
N MET A 223 -6.86 -29.61 16.87
CA MET A 223 -7.40 -28.33 16.41
C MET A 223 -8.85 -28.52 15.95
N THR A 224 -9.78 -27.84 16.62
CA THR A 224 -11.22 -27.93 16.34
C THR A 224 -11.85 -26.54 16.22
N VAL A 225 -13.08 -26.51 15.69
CA VAL A 225 -13.95 -25.33 15.68
C VAL A 225 -15.14 -25.56 16.62
N ALA A 226 -15.69 -24.50 17.19
CA ALA A 226 -16.86 -24.55 18.08
C ALA A 226 -18.20 -24.67 17.33
N LEU A 227 -18.23 -24.36 16.03
CA LEU A 227 -19.45 -24.39 15.23
C LEU A 227 -20.06 -25.81 15.17
N VAL A 228 -21.22 -25.96 15.80
CA VAL A 228 -22.08 -27.13 15.67
C VAL A 228 -22.94 -26.93 14.43
N VAL A 229 -22.80 -27.82 13.45
CA VAL A 229 -23.67 -27.86 12.28
C VAL A 229 -24.80 -28.82 12.65
N GLY A 230 -26.00 -28.27 12.83
CA GLY A 230 -27.23 -29.05 12.96
C GLY A 230 -27.78 -29.49 11.62
#